data_AF-A0A662UYX3-F1
#
_entry.id   AF-A0A662UYX3-F1
#
_cell.length_a   1.000
_cell.length_b   1.000
_cell.length_c   1.000
_cell.angle_alpha   90.00
_cell.angle_beta   90.00
_cell.angle_gamma   90.00
#
_symmetry.space_group_name_H-M   'P 1'
#
loop_
_entity.id
_entity.type
_entity.pdbx_description
1 polymer ?
#
loop_
_entity_poly.entity_id
_entity_poly.type
_entity_poly.pdbx_seq_one_letter_code
_entity_poly.pdbx_strand_id
1 'polypeptide(L)'
;MNNSLNKIISILKRLGVDERTIDKFIEGASLKDEETAWIIFNELKRMRGSRIVFEDEIGGLFREPVYAAIIAIDEILACYFSSPSLHYIKLRHLTELNKMVNELRNLMEEYARRRDGM
;
A
#
# COMPACT_ATOMS: atom_id res chain seq x y z
N MET A 1 -16.04 7.01 -15.22
CA MET A 1 -14.69 6.57 -14.79
C MET A 1 -14.11 7.64 -13.88
N ASN A 2 -13.75 7.27 -12.65
CA ASN A 2 -13.25 8.20 -11.63
C ASN A 2 -11.91 8.83 -12.09
N ASN A 3 -11.78 10.16 -12.05
CA ASN A 3 -10.61 10.90 -12.57
C ASN A 3 -9.31 10.44 -11.90
N SER A 4 -9.37 10.09 -10.61
CA SER A 4 -8.22 9.57 -9.87
C SER A 4 -7.82 8.17 -10.32
N LEU A 5 -8.77 7.27 -10.62
CA LEU A 5 -8.43 5.93 -11.13
C LEU A 5 -7.68 6.01 -12.47
N ASN A 6 -8.13 6.88 -13.38
CA ASN A 6 -7.45 7.09 -14.67
C ASN A 6 -6.02 7.61 -14.49
N LYS A 7 -5.79 8.51 -13.52
CA LYS A 7 -4.45 8.99 -13.18
C LYS A 7 -3.58 7.88 -12.60
N ILE A 8 -4.12 7.05 -11.71
CA ILE A 8 -3.42 5.88 -11.17
C ILE A 8 -3.01 4.96 -12.32
N ILE A 9 -3.93 4.61 -13.23
CA ILE A 9 -3.63 3.80 -14.42
C ILE A 9 -2.52 4.44 -15.25
N SER A 10 -2.58 5.74 -15.49
CA SER A 10 -1.55 6.47 -16.25
C SER A 10 -0.18 6.42 -15.57
N ILE A 11 -0.13 6.51 -14.23
CA ILE A 11 1.11 6.36 -13.45
C ILE A 11 1.66 4.94 -13.64
N LEU A 12 0.83 3.90 -13.46
CA LEU A 12 1.24 2.51 -13.61
C LEU A 12 1.79 2.20 -15.01
N LYS A 13 1.09 2.68 -16.07
CA LYS A 13 1.55 2.53 -17.46
C LYS A 13 2.89 3.22 -17.70
N ARG A 14 3.09 4.42 -17.15
CA ARG A 14 4.37 5.15 -17.24
C ARG A 14 5.51 4.44 -16.50
N LEU A 15 5.20 3.72 -15.42
CA LEU A 15 6.14 2.89 -14.69
C LEU A 15 6.43 1.54 -15.39
N GLY A 16 5.80 1.27 -16.54
CA GLY A 16 6.01 0.03 -17.29
C GLY A 16 5.28 -1.19 -16.72
N VAL A 17 4.31 -1.00 -15.82
CA VAL A 17 3.47 -2.10 -15.32
C VAL A 17 2.58 -2.60 -16.47
N ASP A 18 2.59 -3.91 -16.72
CA ASP A 18 1.83 -4.50 -17.80
C ASP A 18 0.31 -4.43 -17.55
N GLU A 19 -0.47 -4.42 -18.62
CA GLU A 19 -1.92 -4.20 -18.56
C GLU A 19 -2.64 -5.24 -17.70
N ARG A 20 -2.25 -6.52 -17.77
CA ARG A 20 -2.85 -7.59 -16.98
C ARG A 20 -2.60 -7.38 -15.49
N THR A 21 -1.43 -6.91 -15.13
CA THR A 21 -1.08 -6.58 -13.74
C THR A 21 -1.83 -5.34 -13.25
N ILE A 22 -1.99 -4.32 -14.11
CA ILE A 22 -2.81 -3.14 -13.83
C ILE A 22 -4.26 -3.54 -13.55
N ASP A 23 -4.86 -4.36 -14.41
CA ASP A 23 -6.26 -4.79 -14.26
C ASP A 23 -6.46 -5.50 -12.92
N LYS A 24 -5.60 -6.47 -12.61
CA LYS A 24 -5.63 -7.18 -11.32
C LYS A 24 -5.46 -6.22 -10.14
N PHE A 25 -4.56 -5.24 -10.24
CA PHE A 25 -4.33 -4.27 -9.17
C PHE A 25 -5.55 -3.38 -8.91
N ILE A 26 -6.25 -2.97 -9.97
CA ILE A 26 -7.51 -2.20 -9.89
C ILE A 26 -8.63 -3.06 -9.30
N GLU A 27 -8.67 -4.35 -9.63
CA GLU A 27 -9.57 -5.33 -9.01
C GLU A 27 -9.23 -5.62 -7.53
N GLY A 28 -8.15 -5.03 -7.02
CA GLY A 28 -7.73 -5.13 -5.62
C GLY A 28 -6.73 -6.25 -5.33
N ALA A 29 -6.13 -6.87 -6.34
CA ALA A 29 -4.98 -7.74 -6.14
C ALA A 29 -3.80 -6.95 -5.58
N SER A 30 -3.00 -7.59 -4.72
CA SER A 30 -1.78 -6.99 -4.20
C SER A 30 -0.64 -7.09 -5.22
N LEU A 31 0.06 -5.99 -5.43
CA LEU A 31 1.37 -5.96 -6.06
C LEU A 31 2.42 -6.20 -5.00
N LYS A 32 3.20 -7.28 -5.11
CA LYS A 32 4.15 -7.74 -4.08
C LYS A 32 5.63 -7.53 -4.42
N ASP A 33 5.91 -6.83 -5.51
CA ASP A 33 7.28 -6.45 -5.86
C ASP A 33 7.70 -5.24 -5.03
N GLU A 34 8.84 -5.34 -4.35
CA GLU A 34 9.30 -4.34 -3.37
C GLU A 34 9.53 -2.96 -4.00
N GLU A 35 10.35 -2.92 -5.04
CA GLU A 35 10.71 -1.68 -5.73
C GLU A 35 9.47 -1.05 -6.37
N THR A 36 8.68 -1.85 -7.09
CA THR A 36 7.46 -1.37 -7.76
C THR A 36 6.43 -0.87 -6.75
N ALA A 37 6.17 -1.60 -5.66
CA ALA A 37 5.21 -1.19 -4.65
C ALA A 37 5.62 0.13 -3.97
N TRP A 38 6.91 0.29 -3.66
CA TRP A 38 7.45 1.52 -3.10
C TRP A 38 7.33 2.71 -4.07
N ILE A 39 7.70 2.52 -5.33
CA ILE A 39 7.61 3.59 -6.35
C ILE A 39 6.15 4.01 -6.54
N ILE A 40 5.22 3.05 -6.67
CA ILE A 40 3.78 3.36 -6.82
C ILE A 40 3.30 4.13 -5.59
N PHE A 41 3.58 3.66 -4.37
CA PHE A 41 3.17 4.33 -3.15
C PHE A 41 3.63 5.80 -3.12
N ASN A 42 4.88 6.06 -3.47
CA ASN A 42 5.43 7.43 -3.52
C ASN A 42 4.80 8.30 -4.61
N GLU A 43 4.52 7.75 -5.79
CA GLU A 43 3.82 8.47 -6.85
C GLU A 43 2.38 8.82 -6.44
N LEU A 44 1.68 7.88 -5.80
CA LEU A 44 0.33 8.08 -5.27
C LEU A 44 0.30 9.13 -4.15
N LYS A 45 1.31 9.15 -3.28
CA LYS A 45 1.50 10.17 -2.22
C LYS A 45 1.70 11.58 -2.76
N ARG A 46 2.16 11.72 -4.01
CA ARG A 46 2.39 13.01 -4.68
C ARG A 46 1.18 13.47 -5.50
N MET A 47 0.15 12.65 -5.66
CA MET A 47 -1.04 13.03 -6.39
C MET A 47 -1.77 14.17 -5.69
N ARG A 48 -2.24 15.16 -6.47
CA ARG A 48 -3.08 16.24 -5.94
C ARG A 48 -4.35 15.64 -5.31
N GLY A 49 -4.62 16.03 -4.07
CA GLY A 49 -5.78 15.52 -3.30
C GLY A 49 -5.51 14.22 -2.54
N SER A 50 -4.31 13.66 -2.65
CA SER A 50 -3.88 12.56 -1.78
C SER A 50 -3.70 13.03 -0.34
N ARG A 51 -4.04 12.16 0.61
CA ARG A 51 -3.79 12.38 2.05
C ARG A 51 -3.43 11.06 2.73
N ILE A 52 -2.44 11.07 3.60
CA ILE A 52 -2.17 9.94 4.48
C ILE A 52 -3.28 9.89 5.54
N VAL A 53 -3.96 8.75 5.64
CA VAL A 53 -5.05 8.53 6.63
C VAL A 53 -4.67 7.52 7.70
N PHE A 54 -3.58 6.77 7.46
CA PHE A 54 -2.96 5.88 8.42
C PHE A 54 -1.49 5.77 8.06
N GLU A 55 -0.62 5.80 9.07
CA GLU A 55 0.80 5.57 8.96
C GLU A 55 1.28 5.07 10.32
N ASP A 56 2.01 3.98 10.32
CA ASP A 56 2.54 3.36 11.52
C ASP A 56 3.84 2.64 11.18
N GLU A 57 4.75 2.61 12.15
CA GLU A 57 6.05 1.96 12.04
C GLU A 57 6.39 1.28 13.36
N ILE A 58 6.81 0.03 13.28
CA ILE A 58 7.35 -0.72 14.42
C ILE A 58 8.75 -1.23 14.08
N GLY A 59 9.63 -1.33 15.08
CA GLY A 59 11.04 -1.61 14.86
C GLY A 59 11.89 -0.33 14.80
N GLY A 60 13.11 -0.40 14.28
CA GLY A 60 14.04 0.74 14.20
C GLY A 60 15.46 0.43 14.70
N LEU A 61 16.06 1.34 15.49
CA LEU A 61 17.48 1.34 15.91
C LEU A 61 18.10 0.00 16.33
N PHE A 62 17.31 -0.98 16.76
CA PHE A 62 17.77 -2.31 17.19
C PHE A 62 17.03 -3.48 16.51
N ARG A 63 16.12 -3.23 15.57
CA ARG A 63 15.24 -4.22 14.93
C ARG A 63 14.89 -3.79 13.51
N GLU A 64 14.89 -4.69 12.52
CA GLU A 64 14.49 -4.31 11.16
C GLU A 64 13.06 -3.72 11.14
N PRO A 65 12.83 -2.59 10.45
CA PRO A 65 11.58 -1.86 10.49
C PRO A 65 10.46 -2.58 9.75
N VAL A 66 9.24 -2.46 10.26
CA VAL A 66 8.00 -2.79 9.58
C VAL A 66 7.16 -1.53 9.50
N TYR A 67 6.79 -1.15 8.28
CA TYR A 67 6.09 0.10 8.00
C TYR A 67 4.78 -0.21 7.28
N ALA A 68 3.71 0.48 7.68
CA ALA A 68 2.42 0.38 7.01
C ALA A 68 1.79 1.75 6.85
N ALA A 69 1.14 1.98 5.72
CA ALA A 69 0.49 3.25 5.43
C ALA A 69 -0.74 3.09 4.53
N ILE A 70 -1.67 4.02 4.67
CA ILE A 70 -2.83 4.16 3.79
C ILE A 70 -2.90 5.59 3.30
N ILE A 71 -2.93 5.75 1.98
CA ILE A 71 -3.20 7.02 1.31
C ILE A 71 -4.62 6.99 0.77
N ALA A 72 -5.43 7.99 1.10
CA ALA A 72 -6.72 8.21 0.47
C ALA A 72 -6.57 9.18 -0.72
N ILE A 73 -7.18 8.83 -1.85
CA ILE A 73 -7.21 9.60 -3.09
C ILE A 73 -8.66 9.53 -3.62
N ASP A 74 -9.42 10.60 -3.43
CA ASP A 74 -10.88 10.59 -3.62
C ASP A 74 -11.54 9.40 -2.86
N GLU A 75 -12.14 8.46 -3.60
CA GLU A 75 -12.82 7.27 -3.07
C GLU A 75 -11.91 6.03 -3.02
N ILE A 76 -10.61 6.18 -3.32
CA ILE A 76 -9.64 5.09 -3.41
C ILE A 76 -8.69 5.15 -2.21
N LEU A 77 -8.41 4.00 -1.63
CA LEU A 77 -7.37 3.78 -0.64
C LEU A 77 -6.22 3.01 -1.30
N ALA A 78 -5.01 3.55 -1.24
CA ALA A 78 -3.78 2.82 -1.54
C ALA A 78 -3.19 2.35 -0.21
N CYS A 79 -3.24 1.05 0.04
CA CYS A 79 -2.74 0.41 1.26
C CYS A 79 -1.36 -0.18 0.97
N TYR A 80 -0.35 0.29 1.69
CA TYR A 80 1.04 -0.12 1.55
C TYR A 80 1.53 -0.78 2.83
N PHE A 81 2.34 -1.81 2.66
CA PHE A 81 3.00 -2.53 3.74
C PHE A 81 4.42 -2.88 3.32
N SER A 82 5.37 -2.69 4.22
CA SER A 82 6.78 -3.01 4.06
C SER A 82 7.30 -3.69 5.31
N SER A 83 8.01 -4.79 5.09
CA SER A 83 8.72 -5.57 6.09
C SER A 83 9.87 -6.29 5.39
N PRO A 84 10.88 -6.80 6.13
CA PRO A 84 12.04 -7.48 5.54
C PRO A 84 11.71 -8.64 4.60
N SER A 85 10.58 -9.31 4.81
CA SER A 85 10.19 -10.49 4.01
C SER A 85 8.92 -10.29 3.19
N LEU A 86 8.28 -9.12 3.27
CA LEU A 86 7.04 -8.85 2.54
C LEU A 86 6.87 -7.35 2.29
N HIS A 87 6.75 -7.03 1.01
CA HIS A 87 6.33 -5.73 0.52
C HIS A 87 5.06 -5.90 -0.28
N TYR A 88 4.09 -5.00 -0.10
CA TYR A 88 3.00 -4.92 -1.05
C TYR A 88 2.32 -3.56 -1.09
N ILE A 89 1.63 -3.31 -2.20
CA ILE A 89 0.61 -2.28 -2.32
C ILE A 89 -0.69 -2.88 -2.88
N LYS A 90 -1.84 -2.39 -2.43
CA LYS A 90 -3.15 -2.76 -2.98
C LYS A 90 -4.12 -1.59 -2.95
N LEU A 91 -5.07 -1.56 -3.88
CA LEU A 91 -6.14 -0.56 -3.92
C LEU A 91 -7.42 -1.08 -3.26
N ARG A 92 -8.13 -0.23 -2.53
CA ARG A 92 -9.44 -0.52 -1.92
C ARG A 92 -10.35 0.68 -2.01
N HIS A 93 -11.64 0.48 -1.72
CA HIS A 93 -12.59 1.58 -1.65
C HIS A 93 -12.50 2.30 -0.29
N LEU A 94 -12.77 3.61 -0.25
CA LEU A 94 -12.72 4.44 0.96
C LEU A 94 -13.61 3.91 2.10
N THR A 95 -14.73 3.27 1.76
CA THR A 95 -15.63 2.63 2.73
C THR A 95 -14.99 1.47 3.49
N GLU A 96 -13.88 0.91 2.99
CA GLU A 96 -13.13 -0.16 3.66
C GLU A 96 -12.02 0.36 4.59
N LEU A 97 -11.93 1.66 4.85
CA LEU A 97 -10.83 2.26 5.63
C LEU A 97 -10.57 1.54 6.96
N ASN A 98 -11.61 1.40 7.80
CA ASN A 98 -11.46 0.76 9.12
C ASN A 98 -10.99 -0.70 8.99
N LYS A 99 -11.48 -1.42 7.99
CA LYS A 99 -11.07 -2.80 7.70
C LYS A 99 -9.59 -2.84 7.31
N MET A 100 -9.12 -1.90 6.48
CA MET A 100 -7.71 -1.84 6.05
C MET A 100 -6.77 -1.43 7.16
N VAL A 101 -7.16 -0.48 8.02
CA VAL A 101 -6.38 -0.10 9.20
C VAL A 101 -6.20 -1.31 10.12
N ASN A 102 -7.27 -2.05 10.40
CA ASN A 102 -7.19 -3.25 11.23
C ASN A 102 -6.36 -4.35 10.60
N GLU A 103 -6.48 -4.56 9.28
CA GLU A 103 -5.68 -5.56 8.56
C GLU A 103 -4.19 -5.23 8.64
N LEU A 104 -3.80 -3.98 8.38
CA LEU A 104 -2.41 -3.55 8.45
C LEU A 104 -1.85 -3.65 9.87
N ARG A 105 -2.60 -3.23 10.89
CA ARG A 105 -2.19 -3.38 12.30
C ARG A 105 -1.98 -4.84 12.67
N ASN A 106 -2.92 -5.72 12.32
CA ASN A 106 -2.78 -7.15 12.60
C ASN A 106 -1.54 -7.74 11.91
N LEU A 107 -1.26 -7.34 10.67
CA LEU A 107 -0.05 -7.77 9.95
C LEU A 107 1.21 -7.26 10.66
N MET A 108 1.27 -5.98 11.03
CA MET A 108 2.39 -5.42 11.77
C MET A 108 2.63 -6.19 13.08
N GLU A 109 1.58 -6.42 13.86
CA GLU A 109 1.68 -7.20 15.10
C GLU A 109 2.11 -8.65 14.87
N GLU A 110 1.61 -9.31 13.82
CA GLU A 110 2.02 -10.67 13.47
C GLU A 110 3.51 -10.74 13.16
N TYR A 111 4.03 -9.76 12.41
CA TYR A 111 5.46 -9.64 12.12
C TYR A 111 6.29 -9.32 13.37
N ALA A 112 5.75 -8.53 14.30
CA ALA A 112 6.38 -8.29 15.59
C ALA A 112 6.50 -9.59 16.41
N ARG A 113 5.38 -10.33 16.53
CA ARG A 113 5.27 -11.53 17.37
C ARG A 113 6.08 -12.72 16.86
N ARG A 114 6.01 -13.01 15.56
CA ARG A 114 6.80 -14.12 14.94
C ARG A 114 8.30 -13.95 15.15
N ARG A 115 8.76 -12.72 15.41
CA ARG A 115 10.16 -12.39 15.61
C ARG A 115 10.60 -12.40 17.07
N ASP A 116 9.69 -12.17 18.02
CA ASP A 116 9.96 -12.23 19.46
C ASP A 116 9.95 -13.67 20.03
N GLY A 117 9.74 -14.70 19.20
CA GLY A 117 9.97 -16.10 19.58
C GLY A 117 8.85 -16.72 20.43
N MET A 118 7.64 -16.79 19.86
CA MET A 118 6.79 -17.98 20.05
C MET A 118 6.97 -18.92 18.87
#